data_AF-A0A537CF72-F1
#
_entry.id   AF-A0A537CF72-F1
#
_cell.length_a   1.000
_cell.length_b   1.000
_cell.length_c   1.000
_cell.angle_alpha   90.00
_cell.angle_beta   90.00
_cell.angle_gamma   90.00
#
_symmetry.space_group_name_H-M   'P 1'
#
loop_
_entity.id
_entity.type
_entity.pdbx_description
1 polymer ?
#
loop_
_entity_poly.entity_id
_entity_poly.type
_entity_poly.pdbx_seq_one_letter_code
_entity_poly.pdbx_strand_id
1 'polypeptide(L)'
;MLDWGLHSPTVYFPQIVEEAMMVEAPETESLQDLDELVEAFIRAGKEAETDPEKLRSAPHNTSVGRIDEVKASHPKTLTLRWNNPKNSG
;
A
#
# COMPACT_ATOMS: atom_id res chain seq x y z
N MET A 1 -3.40 6.28 2.24
CA MET A 1 -2.54 6.98 1.26
C MET A 1 -3.00 6.71 -0.16
N LEU A 2 -2.98 5.45 -0.64
CA LEU A 2 -3.43 5.11 -2.00
C LEU A 2 -4.87 5.59 -2.31
N ASP A 3 -5.77 5.55 -1.32
CA ASP A 3 -7.14 6.06 -1.48
C ASP A 3 -7.23 7.56 -1.78
N TRP A 4 -6.18 8.30 -1.46
CA TRP A 4 -6.04 9.74 -1.71
C TRP A 4 -5.13 10.04 -2.91
N GLY A 5 -4.80 9.03 -3.73
CA GLY A 5 -3.99 9.22 -4.93
C GLY A 5 -2.48 9.34 -4.69
N LEU A 6 -2.02 9.12 -3.45
CA LEU A 6 -0.62 9.22 -3.07
C LEU A 6 0.02 7.84 -2.98
N HIS A 7 1.19 7.68 -3.60
CA HIS A 7 2.03 6.50 -3.42
C HIS A 7 2.57 6.46 -1.98
N SER A 8 2.65 5.26 -1.39
CA SER A 8 3.23 5.11 -0.06
C SER A 8 4.74 5.32 -0.07
N PRO A 9 5.36 5.82 1.00
CA PRO A 9 6.82 5.79 1.12
C PRO A 9 7.34 4.34 1.15
N THR A 10 8.66 4.19 1.17
CA THR A 10 9.27 2.88 1.42
C THR A 10 8.90 2.41 2.82
N VAL A 11 8.33 1.21 2.94
CA VAL A 11 7.92 0.62 4.23
C VAL A 11 8.82 -0.55 4.62
N TYR A 12 8.94 -0.82 5.92
CA TYR A 12 9.77 -1.89 6.49
C TYR A 12 11.26 -1.82 6.14
N PHE A 13 11.76 -0.63 5.83
CA PHE A 13 13.17 -0.34 5.62
C PHE A 13 13.53 1.04 6.23
N PRO A 14 14.71 1.20 6.86
CA PRO A 14 15.70 0.16 7.14
C PRO A 14 15.19 -0.86 8.19
N GLN A 15 15.60 -2.11 8.07
CA GLN A 15 15.09 -3.23 8.88
C GLN A 15 15.41 -3.12 10.39
N ILE A 16 16.28 -2.19 10.79
CA ILE A 16 16.64 -1.94 12.19
C ILE A 16 15.62 -1.05 12.93
N VAL A 17 14.59 -0.56 12.23
CA VAL A 17 13.49 0.22 12.80
C VAL A 17 12.19 -0.57 12.61
N GLU A 18 11.51 -0.89 13.70
CA GLU A 18 10.21 -1.58 13.67
C GLU A 18 9.13 -0.67 13.05
N GLU A 19 8.23 -1.24 12.24
CA GLU A 19 7.15 -0.52 11.54
C GLU A 19 7.63 0.72 10.76
N ALA A 20 8.85 0.65 10.21
CA ALA A 20 9.51 1.77 9.57
C ALA A 20 8.75 2.28 8.33
N MET A 21 8.66 3.60 8.23
CA MET A 21 8.26 4.32 7.02
C MET A 21 9.38 5.31 6.66
N MET A 22 10.08 5.05 5.56
CA MET A 22 11.17 5.89 5.06
C MET A 22 10.67 6.79 3.95
N VAL A 23 10.46 8.06 4.28
CA VAL A 23 10.00 9.11 3.36
C VAL A 23 11.20 9.78 2.71
N GLU A 24 11.18 9.87 1.39
CA GLU A 24 12.14 10.63 0.59
C GLU A 24 11.34 11.52 -0.36
N ALA A 25 11.56 12.83 -0.29
CA ALA A 25 11.02 13.77 -1.26
C ALA A 25 12.19 14.38 -2.06
N PRO A 26 12.22 14.20 -3.39
CA PRO A 26 13.24 14.84 -4.21
C PRO A 26 13.05 16.35 -4.22
N GLU A 27 14.10 17.07 -4.62
CA GLU A 27 14.12 18.53 -4.70
C GLU A 27 13.10 19.11 -5.70
N THR A 28 12.57 18.27 -6.58
CA THR A 28 11.58 18.64 -7.61
C THR A 28 10.15 18.69 -7.08
N GLU A 29 9.87 18.12 -5.91
CA GLU A 29 8.52 18.17 -5.32
C GLU A 29 8.17 19.59 -4.88
N SER A 30 6.93 20.00 -5.11
CA SER A 30 6.47 21.30 -4.63
C SER A 30 6.13 21.26 -3.14
N LEU A 31 6.10 22.43 -2.49
CA LEU A 31 5.62 22.53 -1.11
C LEU A 31 4.17 22.03 -0.96
N GLN A 32 3.34 22.23 -2.00
CA GLN A 32 1.97 21.75 -1.99
C GLN A 32 1.91 20.22 -1.97
N ASP A 33 2.74 19.54 -2.76
CA ASP A 33 2.78 18.07 -2.79
C ASP A 33 3.24 17.50 -1.43
N LEU A 34 4.18 18.19 -0.77
CA LEU A 34 4.60 17.85 0.60
C LEU A 34 3.49 18.05 1.63
N ASP A 35 2.71 19.14 1.52
CA ASP A 35 1.56 19.38 2.39
C ASP A 35 0.49 18.29 2.21
N GLU A 36 0.24 17.85 0.98
CA GLU A 36 -0.69 16.75 0.68
C GLU A 36 -0.21 15.42 1.29
N LEU A 37 1.10 15.15 1.25
CA LEU A 37 1.72 13.99 1.90
C LEU A 37 1.55 14.03 3.43
N VAL A 38 1.79 15.18 4.05
CA VAL A 38 1.63 15.37 5.51
C VAL A 38 0.16 15.18 5.91
N GLU A 39 -0.77 15.77 5.17
CA GLU A 39 -2.20 15.61 5.40
C GLU A 39 -2.65 14.15 5.30
N ALA A 40 -2.08 13.37 4.36
CA ALA A 40 -2.34 11.95 4.27
C ALA A 40 -1.90 11.19 5.54
N PHE A 41 -0.71 11.49 6.09
CA PHE A 41 -0.27 10.86 7.34
C PHE A 41 -1.18 11.23 8.52
N ILE A 42 -1.53 12.50 8.65
CA ILE A 42 -2.41 12.98 9.72
C ILE A 42 -3.77 12.28 9.65
N ARG A 43 -4.35 12.15 8.45
CA ARG A 43 -5.63 11.46 8.24
C ARG A 43 -5.52 9.99 8.56
N ALA A 44 -4.46 9.31 8.12
CA ALA A 44 -4.25 7.90 8.43
C ALA A 44 -4.11 7.66 9.94
N GLY A 45 -3.38 8.54 10.65
CA GLY A 45 -3.28 8.49 12.11
C GLY A 45 -4.65 8.67 12.80
N LYS A 46 -5.45 9.66 12.36
CA LYS A 46 -6.81 9.87 12.88
C LYS A 46 -7.73 8.67 12.60
N GLU A 47 -7.64 8.06 11.42
CA GLU A 47 -8.41 6.86 11.09
C GLU A 47 -7.97 5.67 11.94
N ALA A 48 -6.66 5.50 12.18
CA ALA A 48 -6.15 4.46 13.07
C ALA A 48 -6.71 4.59 14.50
N GLU A 49 -6.95 5.81 14.99
CA GLU A 49 -7.49 6.07 16.32
C GLU A 49 -9.02 5.94 16.37
N THR A 50 -9.72 6.41 15.34
CA THR A 50 -11.19 6.56 15.35
C THR A 50 -11.94 5.43 14.65
N ASP A 51 -11.36 4.83 13.61
CA ASP A 51 -11.95 3.73 12.83
C ASP A 51 -10.85 2.80 12.26
N PRO A 52 -10.24 1.95 13.11
CA PRO A 52 -9.12 1.10 12.71
C PRO A 52 -9.49 0.10 11.60
N GLU A 53 -10.74 -0.34 11.54
CA GLU A 53 -11.20 -1.33 10.57
C GLU A 53 -11.30 -0.74 9.16
N LYS A 54 -11.69 0.53 9.05
CA LYS A 54 -11.59 1.26 7.80
C LYS A 54 -10.14 1.31 7.31
N LEU A 55 -9.18 1.65 8.17
CA LEU A 55 -7.77 1.70 7.79
C LEU A 55 -7.22 0.32 7.39
N ARG A 56 -7.58 -0.74 8.13
CA ARG A 56 -7.14 -2.12 7.87
C ARG A 56 -7.66 -2.68 6.54
N SER A 57 -8.88 -2.31 6.16
CA SER A 57 -9.53 -2.77 4.94
C SER A 57 -9.15 -1.96 3.69
N ALA A 58 -8.40 -0.87 3.84
CA ALA A 58 -7.87 -0.10 2.72
C ALA A 58 -6.94 -0.95 1.81
N PRO A 59 -6.85 -0.64 0.50
CA PRO A 59 -7.49 0.50 -0.19
C PRO A 59 -8.93 0.21 -0.68
N HIS A 60 -9.73 1.27 -0.80
CA HIS A 60 -11.12 1.27 -1.28
C HIS A 60 -11.35 2.05 -2.59
N ASN A 61 -10.46 2.99 -2.94
CA ASN A 61 -10.61 3.87 -4.10
C ASN A 61 -9.62 3.55 -5.24
N THR A 62 -9.04 2.35 -5.21
CA THR A 62 -8.17 1.82 -6.27
C THR A 62 -8.94 0.86 -7.18
N SER A 63 -8.45 0.65 -8.41
CA SER A 63 -9.08 -0.26 -9.38
C SER A 63 -9.17 -1.71 -8.89
N VAL A 64 -8.24 -2.11 -8.04
CA VAL A 64 -8.20 -3.39 -7.32
C VAL A 64 -7.90 -3.13 -5.85
N GLY A 65 -8.52 -3.90 -4.95
CA GLY A 65 -8.25 -3.85 -3.51
C GLY A 65 -6.96 -4.59 -3.13
N ARG A 66 -6.81 -4.91 -1.83
CA ARG A 66 -5.67 -5.68 -1.33
C ARG A 66 -5.58 -7.04 -2.02
N ILE A 67 -4.41 -7.33 -2.58
CA ILE A 67 -4.13 -8.60 -3.26
C ILE A 67 -3.94 -9.70 -2.20
N ASP A 68 -4.51 -10.88 -2.46
CA ASP A 68 -4.24 -12.08 -1.68
C ASP A 68 -2.86 -12.64 -2.05
N GLU A 69 -1.83 -12.14 -1.37
CA GLU A 69 -0.43 -12.52 -1.60
C GLU A 69 -0.16 -13.99 -1.27
N VAL A 70 -0.90 -14.56 -0.30
CA VAL A 70 -0.79 -15.97 0.07
C VAL A 70 -1.24 -16.82 -1.11
N LYS A 71 -2.41 -16.55 -1.66
CA LYS A 71 -2.91 -17.24 -2.85
C LYS A 71 -2.03 -16.98 -4.07
N ALA A 72 -1.53 -15.77 -4.25
CA ALA A 72 -0.65 -15.44 -5.38
C ALA A 72 0.67 -16.21 -5.32
N SER A 73 1.22 -16.45 -4.13
CA SER A 73 2.53 -17.10 -3.94
C SER A 73 2.43 -18.62 -3.73
N HIS A 74 1.24 -19.14 -3.46
CA HIS A 74 1.07 -20.56 -3.14
C HIS A 74 1.19 -21.45 -4.40
N PRO A 75 1.95 -22.57 -4.36
CA PRO A 75 2.27 -23.37 -5.56
C PRO A 75 1.08 -23.92 -6.35
N LYS A 76 -0.08 -24.11 -5.71
CA LYS A 76 -1.32 -24.60 -6.35
C LYS A 76 -2.10 -23.52 -7.09
N THR A 77 -1.92 -22.25 -6.73
CA THR A 77 -2.72 -21.12 -7.22
C THR A 77 -1.89 -20.09 -7.98
N LEU A 78 -0.56 -20.17 -7.86
CA LEU A 78 0.40 -19.37 -8.61
C LEU A 78 0.17 -19.47 -10.13
N THR A 79 -0.07 -18.32 -10.76
CA THR A 79 -0.30 -18.17 -12.19
C THR A 79 0.70 -17.19 -12.77
N LEU A 80 1.69 -17.70 -13.50
CA LEU A 80 2.79 -16.90 -14.08
C LEU A 80 2.53 -16.42 -15.52
N ARG A 81 1.52 -17.01 -16.19
CA ARG A 81 1.19 -16.78 -17.60
C ARG A 81 -0.32 -16.78 -17.75
N TRP A 82 -0.85 -15.97 -18.67
CA TRP A 82 -2.29 -15.86 -18.96
C TRP A 82 -2.94 -17.24 -19.23
N ASN A 83 -2.28 -18.08 -20.02
CA ASN A 83 -2.71 -19.45 -20.31
C ASN A 83 -1.88 -20.47 -19.52
N ASN A 84 -1.97 -20.45 -18.18
CA ASN A 84 -1.21 -21.37 -17.34
C ASN A 84 -1.73 -22.82 -17.51
N PRO A 85 -0.92 -23.76 -18.04
CA PRO A 85 -1.38 -25.13 -18.35
C PRO A 85 -1.70 -25.97 -17.10
N LYS A 86 -1.45 -25.46 -15.89
CA LYS A 86 -1.88 -26.08 -14.64
C LYS A 86 -3.38 -25.87 -14.33
N ASN A 87 -4.06 -24.98 -15.06
CA ASN A 87 -5.49 -24.69 -14.89
C ASN A 87 -6.40 -25.46 -15.87
N SER A 88 -5.85 -26.36 -16.69
CA SER A 88 -6.60 -27.20 -17.63
C SER A 88 -6.79 -28.62 -17.09
N GLY A 89 -7.42 -28.73 -15.93
CA GLY A 89 -7.91 -29.98 -15.33
C GLY A 89 -9.41 -30.08 -15.44
#